data_AF-A0A524G310-F1
#
_entry.id   AF-A0A524G310-F1
#
_cell.length_a   1.000
_cell.length_b   1.000
_cell.length_c   1.000
_cell.angle_alpha   90.00
_cell.angle_beta   90.00
_cell.angle_gamma   90.00
#
_symmetry.space_group_name_H-M   'P 1'
#
loop_
_entity.id
_entity.type
_entity.pdbx_description
1 polymer ?
#
loop_
_entity_poly.entity_id
_entity_poly.type
_entity_poly.pdbx_seq_one_letter_code
_entity_poly.pdbx_strand_id
1 'polypeptide(L)'
;MTDEKDSTKMAEDLVDAIDDEAGSDDVEDGLTKRERGIEASRVTERERKAEELRKQLRKRSLGMLNYRWAAGSLIIGGILAIISNFMQAMTRGAIVPPEVGFNTFWEGFLQYGGLYFILPIISGAFMIILAYFAYTTPKYTWLALIPGMILAMAGLFVYFLITFAVTYQPELTDELYAAFAPILMIVAAVFNLVAIALKERE
;
A
#
# COMPACT_ATOMS: atom_id res chain seq x y z
N MET A 1 -71.78 55.04 -42.59
CA MET A 1 -70.41 54.51 -42.78
C MET A 1 -69.56 54.99 -41.62
N THR A 2 -69.44 54.21 -40.55
CA THR A 2 -68.37 54.30 -39.54
C THR A 2 -68.58 53.15 -38.54
N ASP A 3 -68.30 51.91 -38.96
CA ASP A 3 -68.22 50.73 -38.06
C ASP A 3 -66.91 49.95 -38.26
N GLU A 4 -65.92 50.54 -38.95
CA GLU A 4 -64.59 49.94 -39.15
C GLU A 4 -63.54 50.41 -38.13
N LYS A 5 -63.88 51.30 -37.20
CA LYS A 5 -62.92 51.87 -36.24
C LYS A 5 -62.83 51.13 -34.89
N ASP A 6 -63.74 50.21 -34.61
CA ASP A 6 -63.81 49.52 -33.30
C ASP A 6 -63.15 48.13 -33.34
N SER A 7 -63.25 47.41 -34.46
CA SER A 7 -62.62 46.10 -34.64
C SER A 7 -61.10 46.17 -34.75
N THR A 8 -60.56 47.28 -35.29
CA THR A 8 -59.10 47.47 -35.43
C THR A 8 -58.44 47.69 -34.08
N LYS A 9 -59.06 48.48 -33.20
CA LYS A 9 -58.56 48.73 -31.84
C LYS A 9 -58.61 47.48 -30.97
N MET A 10 -59.69 46.71 -31.07
CA MET A 10 -59.83 45.47 -30.30
C MET A 10 -58.86 44.37 -30.78
N ALA A 11 -58.50 44.37 -32.07
CA ALA A 11 -57.47 43.49 -32.61
C ALA A 11 -56.05 43.94 -32.21
N GLU A 12 -55.79 45.24 -32.15
CA GLU A 12 -54.53 45.82 -31.69
C GLU A 12 -54.31 45.51 -30.20
N ASP A 13 -55.33 45.67 -29.36
CA ASP A 13 -55.29 45.32 -27.92
C ASP A 13 -55.09 43.80 -27.69
N LEU A 14 -55.61 42.95 -28.58
CA LEU A 14 -55.40 41.49 -28.52
C LEU A 14 -53.99 41.08 -28.99
N VAL A 15 -53.41 41.80 -29.94
CA VAL A 15 -52.04 41.57 -30.41
C VAL A 15 -51.02 42.07 -29.37
N ASP A 16 -51.26 43.23 -28.76
CA ASP A 16 -50.42 43.75 -27.66
C ASP A 16 -50.45 42.81 -26.44
N ALA A 17 -51.61 42.24 -26.10
CA ALA A 17 -51.70 41.26 -25.01
C ALA A 17 -50.95 39.93 -25.32
N ILE A 18 -50.88 39.53 -26.59
CA ILE A 18 -50.15 38.34 -27.02
C ILE A 18 -48.64 38.62 -27.14
N ASP A 19 -48.24 39.81 -27.59
CA ASP A 19 -46.83 40.22 -27.68
C ASP A 19 -46.24 40.56 -26.29
N ASP A 20 -47.03 41.07 -25.34
CA ASP A 20 -46.60 41.21 -23.93
C ASP A 20 -46.42 39.85 -23.23
N GLU A 21 -47.16 38.81 -23.66
CA GLU A 21 -47.02 37.44 -23.15
C GLU A 21 -45.96 36.63 -23.92
N ALA A 22 -45.64 37.02 -25.17
CA ALA A 22 -44.59 36.42 -26.01
C ALA A 22 -43.24 37.14 -25.92
N GLY A 23 -43.19 38.35 -25.36
CA GLY A 23 -42.00 39.21 -25.26
C GLY A 23 -41.13 38.98 -24.02
N SER A 24 -41.50 38.07 -23.12
CA SER A 24 -40.55 37.56 -22.12
C SER A 24 -39.79 36.39 -22.71
N ASP A 25 -38.47 36.50 -22.80
CA ASP A 25 -37.45 35.50 -23.15
C ASP A 25 -37.52 34.20 -22.31
N ASP A 26 -38.68 33.55 -22.25
CA ASP A 26 -39.00 32.42 -21.39
C ASP A 26 -39.32 31.14 -22.20
N VAL A 27 -38.99 31.10 -23.49
CA VAL A 27 -39.29 29.99 -24.42
C VAL A 27 -38.07 29.10 -24.72
N GLU A 28 -37.21 28.83 -23.73
CA GLU A 28 -36.21 27.75 -23.89
C GLU A 28 -36.39 26.57 -22.93
N ASP A 29 -37.11 26.72 -21.82
CA ASP A 29 -37.20 25.65 -20.81
C ASP A 29 -38.62 25.30 -20.34
N GLY A 30 -39.66 26.05 -20.75
CA GLY A 30 -41.06 25.71 -20.46
C GLY A 30 -41.45 25.72 -18.97
N LEU A 31 -40.63 26.32 -18.10
CA LEU A 31 -40.81 26.33 -16.65
C LEU A 31 -41.36 27.66 -16.16
N THR A 32 -42.36 27.59 -15.29
CA THR A 32 -42.90 28.76 -14.59
C THR A 32 -41.85 29.37 -13.65
N LYS A 33 -41.93 30.69 -13.37
CA LYS A 33 -41.00 31.39 -12.44
C LYS A 33 -40.83 30.69 -11.08
N ARG A 34 -41.87 29.99 -10.61
CA ARG A 34 -41.86 29.22 -9.36
C ARG A 34 -41.12 27.89 -9.50
N GLU A 35 -41.26 27.21 -10.63
CA GLU A 35 -40.55 25.96 -10.93
C GLU A 35 -39.05 26.22 -11.18
N ARG A 36 -38.71 27.34 -11.82
CA ARG A 36 -37.33 27.77 -12.03
C ARG A 36 -36.56 27.95 -10.71
N GLY A 37 -37.23 28.49 -9.68
CA GLY A 37 -36.68 28.58 -8.32
C GLY A 37 -36.49 27.22 -7.64
N ILE A 38 -37.41 26.28 -7.87
CA ILE A 38 -37.32 24.90 -7.34
C ILE A 38 -36.18 24.15 -8.04
N GLU A 39 -36.02 24.31 -9.34
CA GLU A 39 -34.96 23.65 -10.10
C GLU A 39 -33.57 24.20 -9.76
N ALA A 40 -33.42 25.52 -9.64
CA ALA A 40 -32.18 26.14 -9.14
C ALA A 40 -31.79 25.59 -7.75
N SER A 41 -32.77 25.38 -6.85
CA SER A 41 -32.53 24.78 -5.53
C SER A 41 -32.12 23.29 -5.60
N ARG A 42 -32.63 22.54 -6.59
CA ARG A 42 -32.27 21.12 -6.80
C ARG A 42 -30.91 20.96 -7.46
N VAL A 43 -30.54 21.85 -8.38
CA VAL A 43 -29.22 21.86 -9.04
C VAL A 43 -28.15 22.18 -8.00
N THR A 44 -28.35 23.19 -7.16
CA THR A 44 -27.44 23.52 -6.06
C THR A 44 -27.32 22.40 -5.01
N GLU A 45 -28.42 21.69 -4.70
CA GLU A 45 -28.35 20.48 -3.86
C GLU A 45 -27.54 19.34 -4.51
N ARG A 46 -27.70 19.13 -5.83
CA ARG A 46 -26.96 18.10 -6.57
C ARG A 46 -25.48 18.42 -6.62
N GLU A 47 -25.12 19.68 -6.86
CA GLU A 47 -23.74 20.15 -6.84
C GLU A 47 -23.12 19.98 -5.45
N ARG A 48 -23.84 20.35 -4.40
CA ARG A 48 -23.37 20.16 -3.02
C ARG A 48 -23.17 18.69 -2.68
N LYS A 49 -24.10 17.80 -3.04
CA LYS A 49 -23.94 16.34 -2.87
C LYS A 49 -22.77 15.79 -3.68
N ALA A 50 -22.57 16.29 -4.91
CA ALA A 50 -21.43 15.91 -5.75
C ALA A 50 -20.09 16.39 -5.17
N GLU A 51 -20.04 17.60 -4.60
CA GLU A 51 -18.87 18.10 -3.87
C GLU A 51 -18.60 17.31 -2.60
N GLU A 52 -19.62 16.97 -1.82
CA GLU A 52 -19.48 16.14 -0.62
C GLU A 52 -18.97 14.74 -0.97
N LEU A 53 -19.49 14.13 -2.05
CA LEU A 53 -18.98 12.87 -2.61
C LEU A 53 -17.52 13.00 -3.08
N ARG A 54 -17.17 14.08 -3.78
CA ARG A 54 -15.77 14.34 -4.19
C ARG A 54 -14.86 14.52 -2.98
N LYS A 55 -15.30 15.22 -1.93
CA LYS A 55 -14.54 15.38 -0.68
C LYS A 55 -14.37 14.03 0.03
N GLN A 56 -15.41 13.20 0.09
CA GLN A 56 -15.34 11.86 0.67
C GLN A 56 -14.39 10.95 -0.12
N LEU A 57 -14.48 10.96 -1.46
CA LEU A 57 -13.59 10.19 -2.33
C LEU A 57 -12.13 10.65 -2.20
N ARG A 58 -11.88 11.96 -2.14
CA ARG A 58 -10.54 12.52 -1.94
C ARG A 58 -9.97 12.17 -0.56
N LYS A 59 -10.80 12.18 0.48
CA LYS A 59 -10.42 11.76 1.84
C LYS A 59 -10.09 10.26 1.88
N ARG A 60 -10.83 9.44 1.12
CA ARG A 60 -10.61 7.99 1.00
C ARG A 60 -9.38 7.64 0.16
N SER A 61 -9.11 8.40 -0.92
CA SER A 61 -7.93 8.22 -1.77
C SER A 61 -6.64 8.66 -1.07
N LEU A 62 -6.69 9.70 -0.25
CA LEU A 62 -5.56 10.11 0.60
C LEU A 62 -5.18 9.01 1.60
N GLY A 63 -6.17 8.35 2.21
CA GLY A 63 -5.91 7.22 3.11
C GLY A 63 -5.22 6.02 2.44
N MET A 64 -5.43 5.82 1.14
CA MET A 64 -4.76 4.76 0.36
C MET A 64 -3.29 5.11 0.04
N LEU A 65 -2.94 6.40 0.05
CA LEU A 65 -1.58 6.88 -0.18
C LEU A 65 -0.71 6.93 1.08
N ASN A 66 -1.32 6.86 2.26
CA ASN A 66 -0.62 6.96 3.54
C ASN A 66 0.30 5.76 3.77
N TYR A 67 -0.16 4.52 3.58
CA TYR A 67 0.58 3.30 3.99
C TYR A 67 1.70 2.83 3.04
N ARG A 68 2.20 3.74 2.19
CA ARG A 68 3.23 3.44 1.18
C ARG A 68 4.57 3.09 1.82
N TRP A 69 4.91 3.74 2.92
CA TRP A 69 6.22 3.54 3.55
C TRP A 69 6.25 2.23 4.34
N ALA A 70 5.17 1.87 5.03
CA ALA A 70 5.03 0.56 5.65
C ALA A 70 5.17 -0.56 4.61
N ALA A 71 4.43 -0.49 3.50
CA ALA A 71 4.54 -1.47 2.42
C ALA A 71 5.93 -1.48 1.76
N GLY A 72 6.51 -0.31 1.50
CA GLY A 72 7.85 -0.18 0.91
C GLY A 72 8.95 -0.80 1.78
N SER A 73 8.89 -0.60 3.09
CA SER A 73 9.85 -1.18 4.04
C SER A 73 9.79 -2.71 4.07
N LEU A 74 8.60 -3.30 3.95
CA LEU A 74 8.41 -4.76 3.85
C LEU A 74 8.97 -5.32 2.54
N ILE A 75 8.79 -4.62 1.42
CA ILE A 75 9.37 -5.05 0.14
C ILE A 75 10.91 -5.03 0.20
N ILE A 76 11.49 -3.94 0.72
CA ILE A 76 12.95 -3.81 0.84
C ILE A 76 13.50 -4.90 1.77
N GLY A 77 12.89 -5.09 2.94
CA GLY A 77 13.30 -6.15 3.87
C GLY A 77 13.13 -7.55 3.28
N GLY A 78 12.07 -7.78 2.50
CA GLY A 78 11.84 -9.06 1.83
C GLY A 78 12.86 -9.38 0.75
N ILE A 79 13.27 -8.39 -0.04
CA ILE A 79 14.35 -8.55 -1.03
C ILE A 79 15.68 -8.85 -0.32
N LEU A 80 16.00 -8.11 0.74
CA LEU A 80 17.22 -8.36 1.54
C LEU A 80 17.23 -9.77 2.13
N ALA A 81 16.10 -10.24 2.65
CA ALA A 81 15.94 -11.60 3.16
C ALA A 81 16.21 -12.66 2.07
N ILE A 82 15.68 -12.50 0.86
CA ILE A 82 15.92 -13.44 -0.24
C ILE A 82 17.39 -13.41 -0.68
N ILE A 83 17.98 -12.22 -0.83
CA ILE A 83 19.38 -12.08 -1.23
C ILE A 83 20.31 -12.73 -0.20
N SER A 84 20.03 -12.55 1.10
CA SER A 84 20.84 -13.12 2.18
C SER A 84 20.97 -14.64 2.10
N ASN A 85 20.04 -15.33 1.44
CA ASN A 85 20.07 -16.78 1.26
C ASN A 85 21.23 -17.26 0.36
N PHE A 86 21.65 -16.41 -0.58
CA PHE A 86 22.71 -16.67 -1.54
C PHE A 86 24.04 -16.03 -1.14
N MET A 87 24.03 -15.20 -0.09
CA MET A 87 25.23 -14.59 0.46
C MET A 87 26.00 -15.56 1.35
N GLN A 88 27.29 -15.26 1.54
CA GLN A 88 28.11 -16.02 2.45
C GLN A 88 27.60 -15.87 3.89
N ALA A 89 27.30 -17.01 4.52
CA ALA A 89 26.75 -17.13 5.86
C ALA A 89 27.82 -17.51 6.89
N MET A 90 28.67 -18.49 6.54
CA MET A 90 29.85 -18.84 7.32
C MET A 90 31.10 -18.74 6.46
N THR A 91 32.19 -18.31 7.09
CA THR A 91 33.51 -18.34 6.49
C THR A 91 34.35 -19.39 7.21
N ARG A 92 35.12 -20.13 6.41
CA ARG A 92 35.93 -21.27 6.82
C ARG A 92 37.35 -21.03 6.36
N GLY A 93 38.31 -21.21 7.26
CA GLY A 93 39.72 -21.22 6.91
C GLY A 93 40.17 -22.58 6.36
N ALA A 94 41.42 -22.66 5.92
CA ALA A 94 41.92 -23.78 5.12
C ALA A 94 42.05 -25.11 5.90
N ILE A 95 42.04 -25.02 7.24
CA ILE A 95 42.19 -26.17 8.15
C ILE A 95 40.84 -26.86 8.39
N VAL A 96 39.72 -26.17 8.12
CA VAL A 96 38.37 -26.70 8.35
C VAL A 96 38.00 -27.70 7.24
N PRO A 97 37.59 -28.95 7.57
CA PRO A 97 37.13 -29.89 6.58
C PRO A 97 35.93 -29.34 5.78
N PRO A 98 35.83 -29.60 4.46
CA PRO A 98 34.75 -29.07 3.63
C PRO A 98 33.36 -29.60 4.03
N GLU A 99 33.32 -30.70 4.76
CA GLU A 99 32.11 -31.33 5.32
C GLU A 99 31.57 -30.60 6.56
N VAL A 100 32.34 -29.68 7.15
CA VAL A 100 31.98 -28.92 8.34
C VAL A 100 31.57 -27.51 7.93
N GLY A 101 30.31 -27.15 8.20
CA GLY A 101 29.73 -25.84 7.88
C GLY A 101 29.26 -25.70 6.43
N PHE A 102 28.78 -24.51 6.08
CA PHE A 102 28.22 -24.22 4.76
C PHE A 102 28.57 -22.78 4.35
N ASN A 103 28.79 -22.52 3.06
CA ASN A 103 29.11 -21.15 2.64
C ASN A 103 27.84 -20.32 2.50
N THR A 104 26.76 -20.88 1.94
CA THR A 104 25.47 -20.18 1.75
C THR A 104 24.33 -20.98 2.37
N PHE A 105 23.23 -20.32 2.72
CA PHE A 105 22.03 -21.01 3.22
C PHE A 105 21.47 -21.97 2.17
N TRP A 106 21.56 -21.61 0.88
CA TRP A 106 21.18 -22.52 -0.20
C TRP A 106 22.03 -23.80 -0.24
N GLU A 107 23.35 -23.67 -0.11
CA GLU A 107 24.26 -24.82 -0.02
C GLU A 107 23.96 -25.67 1.23
N GLY A 108 23.77 -25.02 2.38
CA GLY A 108 23.41 -25.71 3.63
C GLY A 108 22.10 -26.50 3.50
N PHE A 109 21.12 -25.97 2.79
CA PHE A 109 19.87 -26.69 2.49
C PHE A 109 20.10 -27.94 1.64
N LEU A 110 20.91 -27.83 0.58
CA LEU A 110 21.19 -28.96 -0.32
C LEU A 110 22.04 -30.05 0.35
N GLN A 111 22.97 -29.67 1.21
CA GLN A 111 23.92 -30.57 1.84
C GLN A 111 23.33 -31.29 3.07
N TYR A 112 22.68 -30.55 3.97
CA TYR A 112 22.21 -31.08 5.25
C TYR A 112 20.69 -31.27 5.30
N GLY A 113 19.95 -30.60 4.42
CA GLY A 113 18.51 -30.47 4.54
C GLY A 113 18.11 -29.66 5.78
N GLY A 114 16.83 -29.26 5.83
CA GLY A 114 16.26 -28.63 7.02
C GLY A 114 15.61 -27.27 6.75
N LEU A 115 14.53 -27.01 7.48
CA LEU A 115 13.69 -25.84 7.27
C LEU A 115 14.45 -24.52 7.53
N TYR A 116 15.35 -24.50 8.52
CA TYR A 116 16.13 -23.32 8.92
C TYR A 116 16.90 -22.69 7.76
N PHE A 117 17.34 -23.50 6.79
CA PHE A 117 18.09 -23.03 5.65
C PHE A 117 17.24 -22.32 4.58
N ILE A 118 15.93 -22.53 4.55
CA ILE A 118 15.02 -21.89 3.59
C ILE A 118 14.16 -20.79 4.22
N LEU A 119 14.20 -20.66 5.54
CA LEU A 119 13.48 -19.61 6.28
C LEU A 119 13.70 -18.19 5.73
N PRO A 120 14.90 -17.78 5.26
CA PRO A 120 15.08 -16.45 4.70
C PRO A 120 14.25 -16.22 3.43
N ILE A 121 14.19 -17.21 2.53
CA ILE A 121 13.36 -17.13 1.32
C ILE A 121 11.87 -17.11 1.69
N ILE A 122 11.44 -18.01 2.57
CA ILE A 122 10.04 -18.08 3.00
C ILE A 122 9.61 -16.76 3.63
N SER A 123 10.44 -16.23 4.53
CA SER A 123 10.20 -14.96 5.19
C SER A 123 10.15 -13.81 4.18
N GLY A 124 11.11 -13.73 3.26
CA GLY A 124 11.14 -12.69 2.25
C GLY A 124 9.92 -12.70 1.33
N ALA A 125 9.50 -13.88 0.86
CA ALA A 125 8.27 -14.02 0.09
C ALA A 125 7.03 -13.60 0.91
N PHE A 126 6.97 -14.01 2.18
CA PHE A 126 5.87 -13.64 3.07
C PHE A 126 5.82 -12.13 3.33
N MET A 127 6.96 -11.45 3.49
CA MET A 127 7.03 -9.98 3.61
C MET A 127 6.52 -9.27 2.37
N ILE A 128 6.88 -9.74 1.17
CA ILE A 128 6.41 -9.15 -0.10
C ILE A 128 4.89 -9.31 -0.25
N ILE A 129 4.36 -10.50 0.08
CA ILE A 129 2.91 -10.74 0.08
C ILE A 129 2.22 -9.84 1.12
N LEU A 130 2.77 -9.74 2.33
CA LEU A 130 2.24 -8.85 3.37
C LEU A 130 2.29 -7.39 2.97
N ALA A 131 3.27 -6.94 2.19
CA ALA A 131 3.35 -5.57 1.72
C ALA A 131 2.11 -5.18 0.89
N TYR A 132 1.61 -6.08 0.05
CA TYR A 132 0.37 -5.88 -0.71
C TYR A 132 -0.85 -5.70 0.22
N PHE A 133 -0.96 -6.55 1.24
CA PHE A 133 -2.06 -6.47 2.21
C PHE A 133 -1.95 -5.26 3.14
N ALA A 134 -0.74 -4.91 3.58
CA ALA A 134 -0.48 -3.74 4.42
C ALA A 134 -0.81 -2.43 3.69
N TYR A 135 -0.59 -2.37 2.37
CA TYR A 135 -0.95 -1.22 1.54
C TYR A 135 -2.47 -0.95 1.53
N THR A 136 -3.28 -2.00 1.48
CA THR A 136 -4.76 -1.87 1.39
C THR A 136 -5.42 -1.81 2.77
N THR A 137 -4.85 -2.53 3.75
CA THR A 137 -5.46 -2.71 5.07
C THR A 137 -4.39 -2.68 6.18
N PRO A 138 -4.28 -1.59 6.96
CA PRO A 138 -3.19 -1.37 7.92
C PRO A 138 -3.13 -2.36 9.08
N LYS A 139 -4.24 -3.03 9.39
CA LYS A 139 -4.30 -4.02 10.48
C LYS A 139 -3.39 -5.23 10.22
N TYR A 140 -3.11 -5.54 8.95
CA TYR A 140 -2.28 -6.68 8.59
C TYR A 140 -0.78 -6.42 8.73
N THR A 141 -0.35 -5.17 8.91
CA THR A 141 1.06 -4.84 9.16
C THR A 141 1.60 -5.50 10.43
N TRP A 142 0.75 -5.78 11.43
CA TRP A 142 1.14 -6.53 12.63
C TRP A 142 1.62 -7.96 12.34
N LEU A 143 1.17 -8.56 11.23
CA LEU A 143 1.64 -9.87 10.80
C LEU A 143 3.11 -9.86 10.38
N ALA A 144 3.72 -8.69 10.16
CA ALA A 144 5.15 -8.53 9.89
C ALA A 144 6.04 -9.02 11.05
N LEU A 145 5.50 -9.15 12.27
CA LEU A 145 6.23 -9.78 13.37
C LEU A 145 6.64 -11.23 13.06
N ILE A 146 5.81 -11.98 12.34
CA ILE A 146 6.07 -13.38 11.99
C ILE A 146 7.33 -13.52 11.12
N PRO A 147 7.42 -12.89 9.92
CA PRO A 147 8.63 -12.97 9.11
C PRO A 147 9.85 -12.33 9.81
N GLY A 148 9.63 -11.28 10.60
CA GLY A 148 10.68 -10.68 11.43
C GLY A 148 11.30 -11.68 12.41
N MET A 149 10.48 -12.40 13.17
CA MET A 149 10.96 -13.45 14.08
C MET A 149 11.65 -14.60 13.34
N ILE A 150 11.10 -15.02 12.20
CA ILE A 150 11.70 -16.08 11.37
C ILE A 150 13.11 -15.68 10.91
N LEU A 151 13.30 -14.43 10.46
CA LEU A 151 14.61 -13.92 10.03
C LEU A 151 15.60 -13.79 11.17
N ALA A 152 15.15 -13.25 12.30
CA ALA A 152 15.98 -13.14 13.49
C ALA A 152 16.43 -14.52 13.96
N MET A 153 15.53 -15.51 13.98
CA MET A 153 15.84 -16.89 14.32
C MET A 153 16.83 -17.52 13.33
N ALA A 154 16.65 -17.32 12.03
CA ALA A 154 17.57 -17.83 11.01
C ALA A 154 18.98 -17.22 11.14
N GLY A 155 19.08 -15.91 11.38
CA GLY A 155 20.36 -15.24 11.61
C GLY A 155 21.05 -15.72 12.89
N LEU A 156 20.32 -15.77 14.01
CA LEU A 156 20.85 -16.24 15.30
C LEU A 156 21.25 -17.72 15.27
N PHE A 157 20.57 -18.54 14.47
CA PHE A 157 20.90 -19.95 14.32
C PHE A 157 22.31 -20.16 13.76
N VAL A 158 22.79 -19.30 12.84
CA VAL A 158 24.17 -19.38 12.34
C VAL A 158 25.18 -19.12 13.46
N TYR A 159 24.94 -18.09 14.27
CA TYR A 159 25.78 -17.80 15.44
C TYR A 159 25.75 -18.93 16.47
N PHE A 160 24.58 -19.51 16.71
CA PHE A 160 24.43 -20.68 17.58
C PHE A 160 25.25 -21.87 17.06
N LEU A 161 25.16 -22.19 15.77
CA LEU A 161 25.92 -23.29 15.16
C LEU A 161 27.44 -23.08 15.27
N ILE A 162 27.92 -21.87 15.01
CA ILE A 162 29.36 -21.55 15.14
C ILE A 162 29.80 -21.69 16.59
N THR A 163 29.04 -21.11 17.52
CA THR A 163 29.36 -21.19 18.96
C THR A 163 29.40 -22.63 19.43
N PHE A 164 28.43 -23.45 19.00
CA PHE A 164 28.40 -24.87 19.32
C PHE A 164 29.61 -25.62 18.74
N ALA A 165 29.95 -25.36 17.47
CA ALA A 165 31.10 -25.98 16.80
C ALA A 165 32.42 -25.65 17.51
N VAL A 166 32.65 -24.37 17.83
CA VAL A 166 33.86 -23.90 18.54
C VAL A 166 33.92 -24.42 19.97
N THR A 167 32.77 -24.57 20.65
CA THR A 167 32.73 -25.14 22.00
C THR A 167 33.09 -26.62 22.00
N TYR A 168 32.67 -27.37 20.97
CA TYR A 168 32.98 -28.79 20.84
C TYR A 168 34.42 -29.04 20.35
N GLN A 169 34.92 -28.20 19.44
CA GLN A 169 36.29 -28.24 18.90
C GLN A 169 36.94 -26.85 18.99
N PRO A 170 37.62 -26.53 20.11
CA PRO A 170 38.23 -25.22 20.33
C PRO A 170 39.31 -24.84 19.30
N GLU A 171 39.90 -25.82 18.62
CA GLU A 171 40.89 -25.62 17.55
C GLU A 171 40.32 -24.82 16.36
N LEU A 172 38.99 -24.76 16.21
CA LEU A 172 38.31 -24.06 15.12
C LEU A 172 38.02 -22.57 15.43
N THR A 173 38.38 -22.07 16.61
CA THR A 173 37.99 -20.72 17.09
C THR A 173 38.33 -19.60 16.12
N ASP A 174 39.52 -19.62 15.52
CA ASP A 174 39.99 -18.57 14.60
C ASP A 174 39.72 -18.89 13.13
N GLU A 175 39.25 -20.10 12.85
CA GLU A 175 39.08 -20.64 11.50
C GLU A 175 37.61 -20.69 11.06
N LEU A 176 36.66 -20.53 11.99
CA LEU A 176 35.22 -20.58 11.72
C LEU A 176 34.50 -19.36 12.28
N TYR A 177 33.99 -18.50 11.41
CA TYR A 177 33.28 -17.27 11.81
C TYR A 177 32.05 -16.97 10.96
N ALA A 178 31.14 -16.18 11.54
CA ALA A 178 29.94 -15.73 10.86
C ALA A 178 30.32 -14.63 9.85
N ALA A 179 29.83 -14.76 8.62
CA ALA A 179 29.97 -13.72 7.61
C ALA A 179 28.86 -12.66 7.77
N PHE A 180 28.63 -11.85 6.75
CA PHE A 180 27.68 -10.72 6.84
C PHE A 180 26.20 -11.14 6.68
N ALA A 181 25.90 -12.28 6.07
CA ALA A 181 24.50 -12.68 5.80
C ALA A 181 23.63 -12.80 7.07
N PRO A 182 24.09 -13.40 8.19
CA PRO A 182 23.31 -13.45 9.43
C PRO A 182 22.97 -12.08 9.99
N ILE A 183 23.89 -11.12 9.88
CA ILE A 183 23.65 -9.72 10.28
C ILE A 183 22.58 -9.10 9.39
N LEU A 184 22.67 -9.32 8.08
CA LEU A 184 21.71 -8.80 7.11
C LEU A 184 20.30 -9.35 7.35
N MET A 185 20.16 -10.58 7.84
CA MET A 185 18.88 -11.15 8.27
C MET A 185 18.31 -10.43 9.51
N ILE A 186 19.15 -10.10 10.49
CA ILE A 186 18.73 -9.29 11.64
C ILE A 186 18.29 -7.90 11.18
N VAL A 187 19.03 -7.28 10.26
CA VAL A 187 18.64 -5.99 9.65
C VAL A 187 17.30 -6.11 8.91
N ALA A 188 17.08 -7.17 8.14
CA ALA A 188 15.80 -7.45 7.49
C ALA A 188 14.66 -7.68 8.51
N ALA A 189 14.95 -8.28 9.66
CA ALA A 189 13.99 -8.37 10.78
C ALA A 189 13.63 -6.99 11.34
N VAL A 190 14.61 -6.07 11.44
CA VAL A 190 14.36 -4.68 11.85
C VAL A 190 13.44 -3.95 10.86
N PHE A 191 13.55 -4.21 9.55
CA PHE A 191 12.61 -3.64 8.58
C PHE A 191 11.15 -4.00 8.86
N ASN A 192 10.87 -5.18 9.44
CA ASN A 192 9.52 -5.54 9.87
C ASN A 192 9.03 -4.68 11.05
N LEU A 193 9.91 -4.36 12.00
CA LEU A 193 9.58 -3.46 13.10
C LEU A 193 9.38 -2.02 12.61
N VAL A 194 10.22 -1.58 11.66
CA VAL A 194 10.08 -0.28 11.01
C VAL A 194 8.75 -0.19 10.26
N ALA A 195 8.32 -1.24 9.57
CA ALA A 195 7.02 -1.28 8.91
C ALA A 195 5.86 -1.03 9.88
N ILE A 196 5.90 -1.66 11.06
CA ILE A 196 4.91 -1.49 12.12
C ILE A 196 4.94 -0.06 12.67
N ALA A 197 6.13 0.47 12.95
CA ALA A 197 6.30 1.83 13.47
C ALA A 197 5.84 2.91 12.48
N LEU A 198 6.13 2.73 11.18
CA LEU A 198 5.67 3.64 10.12
C LEU A 198 4.14 3.66 10.04
N LYS A 199 3.51 2.47 10.14
CA LYS A 199 2.05 2.34 10.20
C LYS A 199 1.44 3.02 11.43
N GLU A 200 2.16 3.21 12.53
CA GLU A 200 1.67 3.92 13.72
C GLU A 200 1.81 5.44 13.63
N ARG A 201 2.72 5.93 12.76
CA ARG A 201 2.92 7.36 12.50
C ARG A 201 2.00 7.92 11.41
N GLU A 202 1.50 7.07 10.52
CA GLU A 202 0.66 7.41 9.35
C GLU A 202 -0.85 7.33 9.61
#